data_AF-A0A4S8QLR5-F1
#
_entry.id   AF-A0A4S8QLR5-F1
#
_cell.length_a   1.000
_cell.length_b   1.000
_cell.length_c   1.000
_cell.angle_alpha   90.00
_cell.angle_beta   90.00
_cell.angle_gamma   90.00
#
_symmetry.space_group_name_H-M   'P 1'
#
loop_
_entity.id
_entity.type
_entity.pdbx_description
1 polymer ?
#
loop_
_entity_poly.entity_id
_entity_poly.type
_entity_poly.pdbx_seq_one_letter_code
_entity_poly.pdbx_strand_id
1 'polypeptide(L)'
;MSYPTYLISSSGLPRDHHSIFIETSLHGPQTGHIYQVTGNIQTGMIHAHRASLIAPEEAPDFGGMKKFLGIVKIENYENVRKIVDAVEAPKKQFEGARRIDSEAPLRRCQEWTREAVRELREKGVLEYIGDNLSNVKDATNAQRTGGGVVTGGNTGTQRNADTQGGDSAQASPNIELNPLNTEPSKLVPTQSGSTRKDLHL
;
A
#
# COMPACT_ATOMS: atom_id res chain seq x y z
N MET A 1 -10.40 16.45 -8.35
CA MET A 1 -10.92 15.22 -7.71
C MET A 1 -9.76 14.41 -7.17
N SER A 2 -9.99 13.56 -6.17
CA SER A 2 -8.94 12.80 -5.48
C SER A 2 -9.47 11.47 -4.94
N TYR A 3 -8.58 10.50 -4.79
CA TYR A 3 -8.86 9.20 -4.20
C TYR A 3 -8.38 9.15 -2.74
N PRO A 4 -9.23 8.79 -1.78
CA PRO A 4 -8.78 8.57 -0.42
C PRO A 4 -7.90 7.32 -0.37
N THR A 5 -6.81 7.45 0.38
CA THR A 5 -5.76 6.43 0.50
C THR A 5 -5.64 5.99 1.95
N TYR A 6 -5.53 4.69 2.16
CA TYR A 6 -5.57 4.05 3.47
C TYR A 6 -4.44 3.04 3.61
N LEU A 7 -3.97 2.88 4.85
CA LEU A 7 -3.22 1.71 5.28
C LEU A 7 -4.23 0.67 5.74
N ILE A 8 -4.15 -0.54 5.20
CA ILE A 8 -4.98 -1.66 5.64
C ILE A 8 -4.11 -2.78 6.20
N SER A 9 -4.66 -3.55 7.13
CA SER A 9 -4.08 -4.80 7.59
C SER A 9 -4.83 -6.00 7.01
N SER A 10 -4.09 -7.01 6.56
CA SER A 10 -4.58 -8.38 6.46
C SER A 10 -3.98 -9.23 7.58
N SER A 11 -4.75 -10.18 8.11
CA SER A 11 -4.34 -11.14 9.12
C SER A 11 -3.08 -11.88 8.67
N GLY A 12 -2.05 -11.86 9.51
CA GLY A 12 -0.77 -12.49 9.22
C GLY A 12 -0.07 -13.00 10.47
N LEU A 13 0.81 -13.99 10.30
CA LEU A 13 1.62 -14.54 11.38
C LEU A 13 3.12 -14.33 11.11
N PRO A 14 3.92 -13.99 12.14
CA PRO A 14 3.52 -13.64 13.51
C PRO A 14 2.93 -12.20 13.63
N ARG A 15 2.89 -11.45 12.52
CA ARG A 15 2.40 -10.08 12.47
C ARG A 15 1.52 -9.90 11.24
N ASP A 16 0.57 -8.98 11.34
CA ASP A 16 -0.30 -8.62 10.24
C ASP A 16 0.46 -8.07 9.04
N HIS A 17 -0.10 -8.35 7.88
CA HIS A 17 0.36 -7.87 6.59
C HIS A 17 -0.18 -6.46 6.34
N HIS A 18 0.69 -5.50 6.04
CA HIS A 18 0.28 -4.13 5.75
C HIS A 18 0.31 -3.83 4.26
N SER A 19 -0.76 -3.22 3.75
CA SER A 19 -0.90 -2.83 2.36
C SER A 19 -1.43 -1.40 2.22
N ILE A 20 -1.15 -0.76 1.09
CA ILE A 20 -1.72 0.55 0.72
C ILE A 20 -2.98 0.28 -0.10
N PHE A 21 -4.13 0.80 0.34
CA PHE A 21 -5.38 0.75 -0.39
C PHE A 21 -5.76 2.15 -0.88
N ILE A 22 -5.99 2.30 -2.18
CA ILE A 22 -6.50 3.53 -2.79
C ILE A 22 -7.92 3.26 -3.28
N GLU A 23 -8.89 3.96 -2.71
CA GLU A 23 -10.31 3.79 -3.01
C GLU A 23 -10.66 4.58 -4.29
N THR A 24 -10.58 3.91 -5.43
CA THR A 24 -10.84 4.53 -6.74
C THR A 24 -12.30 4.47 -7.17
N SER A 25 -13.09 3.58 -6.53
CA SER A 25 -14.49 3.29 -6.86
C SER A 25 -14.75 2.90 -8.33
N LEU A 26 -13.73 2.45 -9.06
CA LEU A 26 -13.84 2.10 -10.49
C LEU A 26 -14.73 0.87 -10.75
N HIS A 27 -14.88 -0.01 -9.76
CA HIS A 27 -15.65 -1.25 -9.85
C HIS A 27 -16.89 -1.24 -8.94
N GLY A 28 -17.28 -0.07 -8.44
CA GLY A 28 -18.37 0.11 -7.49
C GLY A 28 -17.94 0.87 -6.23
N PRO A 29 -18.89 1.21 -5.34
CA PRO A 29 -18.58 1.89 -4.08
C PRO A 29 -17.54 1.11 -3.26
N GLN A 30 -16.61 1.82 -2.61
CA GLN A 30 -15.59 1.24 -1.71
C GLN A 30 -14.62 0.25 -2.37
N THR A 31 -14.64 0.13 -3.70
CA THR A 31 -13.65 -0.63 -4.48
C THR A 31 -12.40 0.22 -4.75
N GLY A 32 -11.30 -0.42 -5.09
CA GLY A 32 -10.05 0.31 -5.25
C GLY A 32 -8.88 -0.51 -5.76
N HIS A 33 -7.68 -0.08 -5.41
CA HIS A 33 -6.43 -0.72 -5.77
C HIS A 33 -5.56 -0.95 -4.54
N ILE A 34 -5.00 -2.14 -4.41
CA ILE A 34 -4.12 -2.54 -3.31
C ILE A 34 -2.70 -2.64 -3.85
N TYR A 35 -1.75 -2.03 -3.14
CA TYR A 35 -0.31 -2.17 -3.35
C TYR A 35 0.33 -2.81 -2.13
N GLN A 36 1.15 -3.84 -2.35
CA GLN A 36 1.69 -4.67 -1.28
C GLN A 36 2.96 -5.42 -1.71
N VAL A 37 3.57 -6.13 -0.77
CA VAL A 37 4.61 -7.11 -1.06
C VAL A 37 4.18 -8.49 -0.59
N THR A 38 4.30 -9.51 -1.41
CA THR A 38 3.92 -10.89 -1.06
C THR A 38 5.17 -11.75 -0.87
N GLY A 39 5.05 -12.81 -0.06
CA GLY A 39 6.17 -13.68 0.30
C GLY A 39 6.61 -13.52 1.76
N ASN A 40 7.82 -13.96 2.08
CA ASN A 40 8.32 -13.99 3.45
C ASN A 40 9.83 -13.68 3.51
N ILE A 41 10.37 -13.48 4.71
CA ILE A 41 11.79 -13.12 4.88
C ILE A 41 12.78 -14.28 4.65
N GLN A 42 12.29 -15.52 4.57
CA GLN A 42 13.09 -16.73 4.33
C GLN A 42 13.36 -16.95 2.85
N THR A 43 12.39 -16.63 1.98
CA THR A 43 12.51 -16.75 0.53
C THR A 43 12.66 -15.41 -0.19
N GLY A 44 12.42 -14.31 0.52
CA GLY A 44 12.25 -12.99 -0.05
C GLY A 44 10.79 -12.69 -0.38
N MET A 45 10.53 -11.39 -0.55
CA MET A 45 9.23 -10.85 -0.93
C MET A 45 9.30 -10.21 -2.32
N ILE A 46 8.15 -10.15 -2.99
CA ILE A 46 7.98 -9.55 -4.31
C ILE A 46 6.90 -8.48 -4.27
N HIS A 47 7.06 -7.42 -5.06
CA HIS A 47 6.01 -6.41 -5.18
C HIS A 47 4.81 -6.99 -5.93
N ALA A 48 3.60 -6.68 -5.45
CA ALA A 48 2.35 -7.06 -6.06
C ALA A 48 1.32 -5.94 -5.90
N HIS A 49 0.49 -5.76 -6.93
CA HIS A 49 -0.66 -4.87 -6.87
C HIS A 49 -1.85 -5.53 -7.57
N ARG A 50 -3.05 -5.15 -7.16
CA ARG A 50 -4.29 -5.70 -7.69
C ARG A 50 -5.45 -4.74 -7.50
N ALA A 51 -6.46 -4.85 -8.35
CA ALA A 51 -7.77 -4.29 -8.05
C ALA A 51 -8.40 -5.00 -6.83
N SER A 52 -9.06 -4.24 -5.97
CA SER A 52 -9.96 -4.76 -4.94
C SER A 52 -11.38 -4.52 -5.40
N LEU A 53 -12.12 -5.61 -5.61
CA LEU A 53 -13.52 -5.59 -6.07
C LEU A 53 -14.53 -5.48 -4.92
N ILE A 54 -14.06 -5.53 -3.68
CA ILE A 54 -14.83 -5.37 -2.45
C ILE A 54 -14.12 -4.38 -1.51
N ALA A 55 -14.85 -3.88 -0.52
CA ALA A 55 -14.28 -3.10 0.56
C ALA A 55 -13.24 -3.94 1.33
N PRO A 56 -12.09 -3.37 1.75
CA PRO A 56 -11.11 -4.09 2.56
C PRO A 56 -11.72 -4.75 3.80
N GLU A 57 -12.71 -4.11 4.42
CA GLU A 57 -13.41 -4.59 5.62
C GLU A 57 -14.25 -5.86 5.39
N GLU A 58 -14.59 -6.16 4.14
CA GLU A 58 -15.34 -7.36 3.74
C GLU A 58 -14.43 -8.52 3.32
N ALA A 59 -13.12 -8.26 3.20
CA ALA A 59 -12.18 -9.30 2.81
C ALA A 59 -12.03 -10.36 3.93
N PRO A 60 -12.04 -11.66 3.60
CA PRO A 60 -11.93 -12.73 4.62
C PRO A 60 -10.66 -12.66 5.47
N ASP A 61 -9.59 -12.08 4.91
CA ASP A 61 -8.30 -11.91 5.57
C ASP A 61 -8.17 -10.54 6.26
N PHE A 62 -9.20 -9.69 6.33
CA PHE A 62 -9.08 -8.37 6.95
C PHE A 62 -8.63 -8.45 8.42
N GLY A 63 -7.50 -7.80 8.73
CA GLY A 63 -6.88 -7.80 10.06
C GLY A 63 -7.45 -6.76 11.04
N GLY A 64 -8.56 -6.09 10.69
CA GLY A 64 -9.25 -5.15 11.58
C GLY A 64 -8.77 -3.71 11.54
N MET A 65 -7.72 -3.36 10.78
CA MET A 65 -7.24 -2.00 10.62
C MET A 65 -7.46 -1.47 9.21
N LYS A 66 -8.11 -0.31 9.11
CA LYS A 66 -8.12 0.60 7.96
C LYS A 66 -7.89 2.02 8.46
N LYS A 67 -6.69 2.55 8.21
CA LYS A 67 -6.25 3.86 8.70
C LYS A 67 -6.10 4.82 7.53
N PHE A 68 -6.79 5.95 7.57
CA PHE A 68 -6.63 7.00 6.57
C PHE A 68 -5.21 7.56 6.56
N LEU A 69 -4.60 7.61 5.38
CA LEU A 69 -3.25 8.11 5.16
C LEU A 69 -3.22 9.50 4.53
N GLY A 70 -4.25 9.84 3.74
CA GLY A 70 -4.31 11.06 2.94
C GLY A 70 -5.11 10.86 1.65
N ILE A 71 -4.92 11.78 0.71
CA ILE A 71 -5.53 11.74 -0.61
C ILE A 71 -4.48 11.70 -1.71
N VAL A 72 -4.82 11.07 -2.83
CA VAL A 72 -4.05 11.11 -4.08
C VAL A 72 -4.91 11.83 -5.11
N LYS A 73 -4.44 12.94 -5.67
CA LYS A 73 -5.15 13.61 -6.78
C LYS A 73 -5.21 12.68 -7.99
N ILE A 74 -6.32 12.71 -8.73
CA ILE A 74 -6.51 11.84 -9.90
C ILE A 74 -5.37 12.00 -10.91
N GLU A 75 -4.90 13.23 -11.15
CA GLU A 75 -3.76 13.54 -12.04
C GLU A 75 -2.44 12.89 -11.61
N ASN A 76 -2.27 12.60 -10.32
CA ASN A 76 -1.07 11.97 -9.77
C ASN A 76 -1.23 10.45 -9.59
N TYR A 77 -2.42 9.88 -9.84
CA TYR A 77 -2.70 8.48 -9.57
C TYR A 77 -1.80 7.53 -10.38
N GLU A 78 -1.49 7.87 -11.64
CA GLU A 78 -0.57 7.09 -12.47
C GLU A 78 0.87 7.03 -11.92
N ASN A 79 1.26 7.99 -11.09
CA ASN A 79 2.60 8.04 -10.49
C ASN A 79 2.71 7.17 -9.24
N VAL A 80 1.59 6.79 -8.61
CA VAL A 80 1.59 5.92 -7.42
C VAL A 80 2.36 4.64 -7.72
N ARG A 81 1.98 3.94 -8.78
CA ARG A 81 2.61 2.67 -9.14
C ARG A 81 4.10 2.84 -9.41
N LYS A 82 4.49 3.86 -10.19
CA LYS A 82 5.91 4.12 -10.50
C LYS A 82 6.74 4.35 -9.23
N ILE A 83 6.18 5.06 -8.26
CA ILE A 83 6.85 5.37 -6.99
C ILE A 83 6.96 4.12 -6.11
N VAL A 84 5.86 3.39 -5.96
CA VAL A 84 5.79 2.20 -5.10
C VAL A 84 6.62 1.05 -5.69
N ASP A 85 6.63 0.86 -7.01
CA ASP A 85 7.49 -0.10 -7.73
C ASP A 85 8.98 0.20 -7.53
N ALA A 86 9.36 1.47 -7.30
CA ALA A 86 10.75 1.86 -7.06
C ALA A 86 11.24 1.56 -5.63
N VAL A 87 10.33 1.30 -4.69
CA VAL A 87 10.71 0.88 -3.33
C VAL A 87 11.02 -0.61 -3.36
N GLU A 88 12.31 -0.95 -3.25
CA GLU A 88 12.76 -2.35 -3.33
C GLU A 88 11.95 -3.25 -2.39
N ALA A 89 11.46 -4.39 -2.86
CA ALA A 89 10.82 -5.37 -1.99
C ALA A 89 11.84 -5.99 -1.01
N PRO A 90 11.42 -6.41 0.20
CA PRO A 90 12.33 -7.08 1.13
C PRO A 90 12.94 -8.35 0.53
N LYS A 91 14.27 -8.39 0.46
CA LYS A 91 15.02 -9.55 -0.03
C LYS A 91 15.00 -10.69 1.00
N LYS A 92 15.46 -11.87 0.58
CA LYS A 92 15.77 -12.98 1.49
C LYS A 92 16.76 -12.51 2.55
N GLN A 93 16.44 -12.74 3.82
CA GLN A 93 17.20 -12.24 4.98
C GLN A 93 17.72 -13.35 5.89
N PHE A 94 17.29 -14.59 5.67
CA PHE A 94 17.70 -15.76 6.45
C PHE A 94 18.18 -16.88 5.56
N GLU A 95 19.17 -17.63 6.04
CA GLU A 95 19.58 -18.93 5.53
C GLU A 95 19.29 -19.97 6.62
N GLY A 96 18.14 -20.64 6.49
CA GLY A 96 17.58 -21.47 7.55
C GLY A 96 17.27 -20.64 8.80
N ALA A 97 17.87 -21.00 9.93
CA ALA A 97 17.69 -20.28 11.20
C ALA A 97 18.62 -19.06 11.36
N ARG A 98 19.62 -18.87 10.48
CA ARG A 98 20.61 -17.80 10.61
C ARG A 98 20.27 -16.60 9.75
N ARG A 99 20.49 -15.39 10.28
CA ARG A 99 20.42 -14.15 9.50
C ARG A 99 21.56 -14.13 8.49
N ILE A 100 21.27 -13.73 7.25
CA ILE A 100 22.28 -13.53 6.20
C ILE A 100 23.16 -12.34 6.55
N ASP A 101 22.53 -11.25 7.01
CA ASP A 101 23.18 -10.06 7.53
C ASP A 101 22.62 -9.79 8.93
N SER A 102 23.48 -9.92 9.94
CA SER A 102 23.13 -9.71 11.35
C SER A 102 22.99 -8.23 11.69
N GLU A 103 23.69 -7.35 10.96
CA GLU A 103 23.78 -5.92 11.26
C GLU A 103 22.66 -5.12 10.57
N ALA A 104 22.22 -5.56 9.39
CA ALA A 104 21.06 -4.98 8.74
C ALA A 104 19.80 -5.11 9.63
N PRO A 105 18.83 -4.19 9.59
CA PRO A 105 17.55 -4.37 10.26
C PRO A 105 16.67 -5.41 9.52
N LEU A 106 15.79 -6.10 10.25
CA LEU A 106 14.79 -6.95 9.62
C LEU A 106 13.76 -6.11 8.87
N ARG A 107 13.54 -6.43 7.60
CA ARG A 107 12.59 -5.74 6.73
C ARG A 107 11.49 -6.69 6.29
N ARG A 108 10.23 -6.36 6.57
CA ARG A 108 9.03 -7.12 6.18
C ARG A 108 8.09 -6.21 5.38
N CYS A 109 6.89 -6.69 5.14
CA CYS A 109 5.83 -5.93 4.49
C CYS A 109 5.51 -4.60 5.22
N GLN A 110 5.57 -4.58 6.55
CA GLN A 110 5.29 -3.37 7.33
C GLN A 110 6.34 -2.28 7.07
N GLU A 111 7.63 -2.64 7.05
CA GLU A 111 8.73 -1.73 6.74
C GLU A 111 8.61 -1.20 5.31
N TRP A 112 8.39 -2.10 4.34
CA TRP A 112 8.19 -1.72 2.94
C TRP A 112 7.02 -0.75 2.78
N THR A 113 5.87 -1.03 3.41
CA THR A 113 4.70 -0.15 3.34
C THR A 113 4.95 1.22 3.96
N ARG A 114 5.70 1.29 5.08
CA ARG A 114 6.11 2.57 5.67
C ARG A 114 6.99 3.38 4.71
N GLU A 115 7.95 2.73 4.06
CA GLU A 115 8.85 3.36 3.10
C GLU A 115 8.10 3.84 1.84
N ALA A 116 7.21 3.02 1.29
CA ALA A 116 6.35 3.39 0.17
C ALA A 116 5.45 4.59 0.49
N VAL A 117 4.83 4.63 1.67
CA VAL A 117 4.04 5.78 2.12
C VAL A 117 4.90 7.03 2.27
N ARG A 118 6.12 6.90 2.80
CA ARG A 118 7.06 8.01 2.91
C ARG A 118 7.43 8.55 1.53
N GLU A 119 7.82 7.69 0.59
CA GLU A 119 8.17 8.07 -0.78
C GLU A 119 7.03 8.76 -1.52
N LEU A 120 5.79 8.29 -1.34
CA LEU A 120 4.61 8.94 -1.91
C LEU A 120 4.39 10.35 -1.35
N ARG A 121 4.69 10.57 -0.06
CA ARG A 121 4.58 11.88 0.59
C ARG A 121 5.70 12.83 0.17
N GLU A 122 6.94 12.35 0.17
CA GLU A 122 8.12 13.14 -0.22
C GLU A 122 8.02 13.62 -1.68
N LYS A 123 7.40 12.82 -2.55
CA LYS A 123 7.13 13.18 -3.95
C LYS A 123 5.82 13.97 -4.15
N GLY A 124 5.12 14.33 -3.07
CA GLY A 124 3.89 15.11 -3.11
C GLY A 124 2.70 14.41 -3.78
N VAL A 125 2.74 13.08 -3.94
CA VAL A 125 1.65 12.29 -4.54
C VAL A 125 0.58 11.97 -3.50
N LEU A 126 0.99 11.67 -2.26
CA LEU A 126 0.10 11.45 -1.12
C LEU A 126 0.06 12.70 -0.24
N GLU A 127 -1.06 13.42 -0.26
CA GLU A 127 -1.26 14.66 0.48
C GLU A 127 -2.08 14.41 1.75
N TYR A 128 -1.66 14.96 2.89
CA TYR A 128 -2.51 14.98 4.08
C TYR A 128 -3.47 16.17 4.02
N ILE A 129 -4.73 15.97 4.43
CA ILE A 129 -5.74 17.03 4.40
C ILE A 129 -5.35 18.21 5.32
N GLY A 130 -4.47 17.99 6.31
CA GLY A 130 -3.95 19.03 7.21
C GLY A 130 -2.71 19.80 6.73
N ASP A 131 -1.96 19.31 5.73
CA ASP A 131 -0.68 19.94 5.31
C ASP A 131 -0.89 21.19 4.43
N ASN A 132 -2.10 21.38 3.89
CA ASN A 132 -2.46 22.60 3.16
C ASN A 132 -2.77 23.81 4.08
N LEU A 133 -2.80 23.64 5.41
CA LEU A 133 -3.01 24.75 6.35
C LEU A 133 -1.71 25.34 6.92
N SER A 134 -0.57 24.67 6.76
CA SER A 134 0.75 25.20 7.16
C SER A 134 1.39 26.05 6.06
N ASN A 135 1.22 25.70 4.79
CA ASN A 135 1.79 26.47 3.66
C ASN A 135 1.10 27.83 3.39
N VAL A 136 -0.04 28.11 4.03
CA VAL A 136 -0.72 29.42 3.91
C VAL A 136 -0.18 30.43 4.94
N LYS A 137 0.46 29.97 6.03
CA LYS A 137 0.97 30.86 7.09
C LYS A 137 2.34 31.48 6.76
N ASP A 138 3.12 30.88 5.88
CA ASP A 138 4.44 31.40 5.50
C ASP A 138 4.38 32.43 4.36
N ALA A 139 3.28 32.50 3.61
CA ALA A 139 3.09 33.47 2.53
C ALA A 139 2.61 34.87 2.99
N THR A 140 2.27 35.04 4.27
CA THR A 140 1.70 36.31 4.79
C THR A 140 2.60 37.07 5.76
N ASN A 141 3.82 36.60 6.05
CA ASN A 141 4.70 37.26 7.03
C ASN A 141 6.10 37.64 6.51
N ALA A 142 6.19 38.05 5.25
CA ALA A 142 7.39 38.66 4.68
C ALA A 142 7.24 40.18 4.56
N GLN A 143 6.71 40.87 5.58
CA GLN A 143 6.86 42.33 5.68
C GLN A 143 6.57 42.85 7.10
N ARG A 144 7.57 42.81 8.00
CA ARG A 144 7.78 43.83 9.07
C ARG A 144 9.01 43.53 9.92
N THR A 145 10.00 44.44 9.85
CA THR A 145 10.76 45.05 10.97
C THR A 145 11.13 44.12 12.14
N GLY A 146 12.39 43.81 12.42
CA GLY A 146 13.43 44.74 12.82
C GLY A 146 13.66 44.67 14.34
N GLY A 147 14.84 44.18 14.74
CA GLY A 147 15.48 44.44 16.05
C GLY A 147 14.94 43.70 17.29
N GLY A 148 15.83 43.01 18.02
CA GLY A 148 15.57 42.62 19.41
C GLY A 148 16.24 41.33 19.88
N VAL A 149 17.49 41.45 20.35
CA VAL A 149 18.22 40.47 21.18
C VAL A 149 17.48 40.26 22.51
N VAL A 150 17.22 39.01 22.95
CA VAL A 150 17.40 38.55 24.36
C VAL A 150 17.60 37.02 24.40
N THR A 151 18.58 36.64 25.21
CA THR A 151 19.07 35.34 25.69
C THR A 151 18.06 34.41 26.37
N GLY A 152 18.33 33.10 26.34
CA GLY A 152 17.83 32.15 27.34
C GLY A 152 17.89 30.69 26.87
N GLY A 153 18.94 29.97 27.26
CA GLY A 153 19.07 28.53 27.00
C GLY A 153 18.22 27.69 27.96
N ASN A 154 17.91 26.45 27.55
CA ASN A 154 17.93 25.35 28.51
C ASN A 154 18.20 24.01 27.81
N THR A 155 19.15 23.30 28.40
CA THR A 155 19.63 21.95 28.10
C THR A 155 18.65 20.90 28.59
N GLY A 156 18.48 19.81 27.83
CA GLY A 156 17.72 18.64 28.26
C GLY A 156 17.98 17.43 27.38
N THR A 157 19.09 16.74 27.65
CA THR A 157 19.48 15.46 27.06
C THR A 157 18.84 14.29 27.83
N GLN A 158 18.72 13.13 27.16
CA GLN A 158 18.61 11.75 27.68
C GLN A 158 17.18 11.20 27.89
N ARG A 159 16.86 9.92 27.63
CA ARG A 159 17.65 8.73 27.25
C ARG A 159 16.71 7.64 26.68
N ASN A 160 17.28 6.76 25.86
CA ASN A 160 16.71 5.52 25.31
C ASN A 160 16.31 4.51 26.40
N ALA A 161 15.35 3.64 26.08
CA ALA A 161 15.19 2.34 26.71
C ALA A 161 14.89 1.28 25.62
N ASP A 162 15.92 0.49 25.32
CA ASP A 162 15.87 -0.78 24.61
C ASP A 162 15.16 -1.84 25.45
N THR A 163 14.26 -2.61 24.85
CA THR A 163 13.86 -3.92 25.38
C THR A 163 13.90 -4.95 24.27
N GLN A 164 14.93 -5.79 24.34
CA GLN A 164 15.09 -7.04 23.59
C GLN A 164 14.03 -8.06 24.05
N GLY A 165 13.29 -8.64 23.11
CA GLY A 165 12.44 -9.81 23.33
C GLY A 165 12.59 -10.73 22.12
N GLY A 166 13.09 -11.95 22.34
CA GLY A 166 13.46 -12.90 21.29
C GLY A 166 12.27 -13.45 20.52
N ASP A 167 12.34 -13.40 19.19
CA ASP A 167 11.39 -14.02 18.28
C ASP A 167 11.94 -15.36 17.78
N SER A 168 11.42 -16.45 18.35
CA SER A 168 11.56 -17.80 17.83
C SER A 168 10.89 -17.89 16.45
N ALA A 169 11.68 -18.23 15.43
CA ALA A 169 11.20 -18.44 14.07
C ALA A 169 10.32 -19.71 14.01
N GLN A 170 9.01 -19.55 14.12
CA GLN A 170 8.05 -20.59 13.73
C GLN A 170 7.54 -20.30 12.32
N ALA A 171 7.73 -21.29 11.44
CA ALA A 171 7.25 -21.28 10.08
C ALA A 171 5.70 -21.22 10.06
N SER A 172 5.15 -20.22 9.41
CA SER A 172 3.72 -20.18 9.09
C SER A 172 3.46 -20.95 7.78
N PRO A 173 2.31 -21.65 7.67
CA PRO A 173 2.02 -22.51 6.53
C PRO A 173 1.82 -21.72 5.23
N ASN A 174 2.29 -22.30 4.13
CA ASN A 174 2.04 -21.82 2.77
C ASN A 174 0.52 -21.78 2.51
N ILE A 175 -0.03 -20.58 2.35
CA ILE A 175 -1.33 -20.42 1.69
C ILE A 175 -1.05 -20.42 0.19
N GLU A 176 -1.20 -21.60 -0.41
CA GLU A 176 -1.19 -21.79 -1.86
C GLU A 176 -2.46 -21.16 -2.44
N LEU A 177 -2.33 -19.95 -2.98
CA LEU A 177 -3.39 -19.35 -3.80
C LEU A 177 -3.31 -19.97 -5.19
N ASN A 178 -4.23 -20.91 -5.46
CA ASN A 178 -4.44 -21.46 -6.80
C ASN A 178 -4.69 -20.33 -7.80
N PRO A 179 -3.98 -20.27 -8.95
CA PRO A 179 -4.33 -19.36 -10.01
C PRO A 179 -5.67 -19.77 -10.62
N LEU A 180 -6.62 -18.84 -10.63
CA LEU A 180 -7.93 -19.03 -11.27
C LEU A 180 -7.72 -19.21 -12.79
N ASN A 181 -7.92 -20.43 -13.27
CA ASN A 181 -7.99 -20.74 -14.70
C ASN A 181 -9.04 -19.86 -15.36
N THR A 182 -8.61 -18.95 -16.22
CA THR A 182 -9.50 -18.18 -17.07
C THR A 182 -9.68 -18.96 -18.38
N GLU A 183 -10.70 -19.82 -18.43
CA GLU A 183 -11.15 -20.35 -19.73
C GLU A 183 -11.97 -19.28 -20.47
N PRO A 184 -11.73 -19.06 -21.77
CA PRO A 184 -12.54 -18.16 -22.58
C PRO A 184 -13.90 -18.79 -22.90
N SER A 185 -14.98 -18.12 -22.52
CA SER A 185 -16.35 -18.49 -22.87
C SER A 185 -16.52 -18.61 -24.39
N LYS A 186 -16.84 -19.83 -24.84
CA LYS A 186 -17.27 -20.09 -26.22
C LYS A 186 -18.64 -19.45 -26.45
N LEU A 187 -18.69 -18.57 -27.44
CA LEU A 187 -19.91 -18.00 -28.02
C LEU A 187 -20.82 -19.13 -28.51
N VAL A 188 -22.05 -19.15 -28.01
CA VAL A 188 -23.16 -19.97 -28.52
C VAL A 188 -23.84 -19.18 -29.63
N PRO A 189 -23.97 -19.69 -30.87
CA PRO A 189 -24.79 -19.04 -31.88
C PRO A 189 -26.26 -19.45 -31.72
N THR A 190 -27.11 -18.46 -31.50
CA THR A 190 -28.57 -18.52 -31.57
C THR A 190 -29.01 -18.79 -33.01
N GLN A 191 -29.57 -19.97 -33.28
CA GLN A 191 -30.33 -20.20 -34.51
C GLN A 191 -31.79 -19.79 -34.29
N SER A 192 -32.18 -18.68 -34.92
CA SER A 192 -33.58 -18.32 -35.16
C SER A 192 -33.99 -18.87 -36.52
N GLY A 193 -35.03 -19.70 -36.55
CA GLY A 193 -35.67 -20.15 -37.78
C GLY A 193 -36.70 -19.18 -38.35
N SER A 194 -37.23 -19.55 -39.52
CA SER A 194 -38.32 -18.93 -40.32
C SER A 194 -37.84 -17.82 -41.29
N THR A 195 -38.14 -17.81 -42.60
CA THR A 195 -39.30 -18.33 -43.36
C THR A 195 -38.97 -18.42 -44.87
N ARG A 196 -39.72 -19.29 -45.60
CA ARG A 196 -39.86 -19.45 -47.07
C ARG A 196 -39.74 -18.17 -47.92
N LYS A 197 -39.18 -18.28 -49.14
CA LYS A 197 -39.93 -18.31 -50.44
C LYS A 197 -38.99 -18.31 -51.68
N ASP A 198 -39.35 -19.18 -52.61
CA ASP A 198 -39.36 -19.05 -54.09
C ASP A 198 -38.11 -18.54 -54.85
N LEU A 199 -37.57 -19.34 -55.78
CA LEU A 199 -37.60 -19.06 -57.24
C LEU A 199 -36.88 -20.15 -58.09
N HIS A 200 -37.65 -20.72 -59.01
CA HIS A 200 -37.38 -21.04 -60.43
C HIS A 200 -36.41 -22.15 -60.90
N LEU A 201 -37.02 -22.93 -61.83
CA LEU A 201 -36.52 -23.77 -62.93
C LEU A 201 -36.07 -25.20 -62.61
#